data_AF-A0A8J5QXY3-F1
#
_entry.id   AF-A0A8J5QXY3-F1
#
_cell.length_a   1.000
_cell.length_b   1.000
_cell.length_c   1.000
_cell.angle_alpha   90.00
_cell.angle_beta   90.00
_cell.angle_gamma   90.00
#
_symmetry.space_group_name_H-M   'P 1'
#
loop_
_entity.id
_entity.type
_entity.pdbx_description
1 polymer ?
#
loop_
_entity_poly.entity_id
_entity_poly.type
_entity_poly.pdbx_seq_one_letter_code
_entity_poly.pdbx_strand_id
1 'polypeptide(L)'
;MKVFINEFGGTRYEEVEKTNVSCTVLPDIECYGPKKFLRDGVPCVKYSGHYFTLTLLYSILLGFLGMDRFCLGQTGTAVGKLLTLGGLGVWWVIDIILLVTNSLLPEDGSNWNPYV
;
A
#
# COMPACT_ATOMS: atom_id res chain seq x y z
N MET A 1 3.07 28.57 9.17
CA MET A 1 3.41 27.17 8.87
C MET A 1 2.12 26.38 8.85
N LYS A 2 1.55 26.11 7.66
CA LYS A 2 0.25 25.44 7.49
C LYS A 2 0.54 23.94 7.44
N VAL A 3 0.25 23.22 8.52
CA VAL A 3 0.39 21.76 8.57
C VAL A 3 -0.64 21.20 7.58
N PHE A 4 -0.18 20.76 6.42
CA PHE A 4 -1.03 20.11 5.41
C PHE A 4 -1.39 18.70 5.93
N ILE A 5 -2.50 18.58 6.66
CA ILE A 5 -3.18 17.30 6.97
C ILE A 5 -3.93 16.79 5.72
N ASN A 6 -3.37 17.02 4.52
CA ASN A 6 -4.07 16.77 3.25
C ASN A 6 -3.73 15.40 2.66
N GLU A 7 -2.81 14.64 3.25
CA GLU A 7 -2.42 13.31 2.80
C GLU A 7 -2.59 12.29 3.94
N PHE A 8 -3.17 11.13 3.61
CA PHE A 8 -3.43 10.05 4.55
C PHE A 8 -2.98 8.73 3.90
N GLY A 9 -1.91 8.13 4.42
CA GLY A 9 -1.33 6.90 3.85
C GLY A 9 -0.61 7.08 2.50
N GLY A 10 -0.20 8.30 2.14
CA GLY A 10 0.50 8.62 0.88
C GLY A 10 -0.43 8.98 -0.29
N THR A 11 -1.75 9.03 -0.07
CA THR A 11 -2.74 9.54 -1.04
C THR A 11 -3.43 10.79 -0.52
N ARG A 12 -3.98 11.60 -1.43
CA ARG A 12 -4.73 12.81 -1.10
C ARG A 12 -6.00 12.46 -0.33
N TYR A 13 -6.30 13.20 0.74
CA TYR A 13 -7.45 12.95 1.61
C TYR A 13 -8.81 12.88 0.89
N GLU A 14 -8.94 13.58 -0.25
CA GLU A 14 -10.15 13.56 -1.07
C GLU A 14 -10.35 12.26 -1.85
N GLU A 15 -9.26 11.52 -2.12
CA GLU A 15 -9.25 10.28 -2.90
C GLU A 15 -9.34 9.02 -2.01
N VAL A 16 -9.24 9.17 -0.68
CA VAL A 16 -9.26 8.06 0.27
C VAL A 16 -10.69 7.54 0.47
N GLU A 17 -10.85 6.22 0.41
CA GLU A 17 -12.12 5.56 0.73
C GLU A 17 -12.54 5.83 2.18
N LYS A 18 -13.83 6.09 2.38
CA LYS A 18 -14.41 6.40 3.68
C LYS A 18 -15.37 5.28 4.09
N THR A 19 -15.28 4.89 5.35
CA THR A 19 -16.13 3.84 5.92
C THR A 19 -16.89 4.33 7.15
N ASN A 20 -17.87 3.54 7.55
CA ASN A 20 -18.68 3.77 8.73
C ASN A 20 -18.12 2.95 9.88
N VAL A 21 -17.78 3.63 10.97
CA VAL A 21 -17.25 2.97 12.16
C VAL A 21 -18.26 3.03 13.30
N SER A 22 -18.34 1.96 14.08
CA SER A 22 -19.11 1.93 15.32
C SER A 22 -18.25 2.51 16.43
N CYS A 23 -18.54 3.75 16.84
CA CYS A 23 -17.88 4.39 17.96
C CYS A 23 -18.59 4.00 19.26
N THR A 24 -17.82 3.61 20.28
CA THR A 24 -18.34 3.36 21.63
C THR A 24 -17.81 4.45 22.57
N VAL A 25 -18.68 4.91 23.47
CA VAL A 25 -18.37 5.88 24.52
C VAL A 25 -17.32 5.28 25.50
N LEU A 26 -16.40 6.10 26.00
CA LEU A 26 -15.39 5.68 27.00
C LEU A 26 -16.08 5.14 28.27
N PRO A 27 -15.50 4.16 28.98
CA PRO A 27 -16.16 3.50 30.11
C PRO A 27 -16.46 4.42 31.30
N ASP A 28 -15.68 5.49 31.49
CA ASP A 28 -15.78 6.40 32.65
C ASP A 28 -16.67 7.64 32.43
N ILE A 29 -17.40 7.73 31.31
CA ILE A 29 -18.30 8.86 31.03
C ILE A 29 -19.75 8.41 30.89
N GLU A 30 -20.65 9.01 31.68
CA GLU A 30 -22.08 8.80 31.56
C GLU A 30 -22.66 9.73 30.48
N CYS A 31 -23.15 9.14 29.40
CA CYS A 31 -23.86 9.86 28.34
C CYS A 31 -25.36 9.60 28.41
N TYR A 32 -26.16 10.60 28.08
CA TYR A 32 -27.60 10.43 27.87
C TYR A 32 -27.86 9.86 26.46
N GLY A 33 -28.45 8.67 26.38
CA GLY A 33 -28.79 8.01 25.11
C GLY A 33 -27.93 6.78 24.77
N PRO A 34 -27.86 6.36 23.49
CA PRO A 34 -27.16 5.15 23.09
C PRO A 34 -25.63 5.29 23.22
N LYS A 35 -24.98 4.32 23.87
CA LYS A 35 -23.52 4.30 24.09
C LYS A 35 -22.70 3.92 22.85
N LYS A 36 -23.36 3.45 21.78
CA LYS A 36 -22.75 3.10 20.50
C LYS A 36 -23.44 3.87 19.40
N PHE A 37 -22.66 4.61 18.61
CA PHE A 37 -23.17 5.40 17.49
C PHE A 37 -22.32 5.13 16.25
N LEU A 38 -22.96 5.17 15.09
CA LEU A 38 -22.27 5.09 13.81
C LEU A 38 -21.72 6.47 13.46
N ARG A 39 -20.45 6.53 13.09
CA ARG A 39 -19.82 7.72 12.57
C ARG A 39 -19.42 7.46 11.12
N ASP A 40 -20.10 8.15 10.21
CA ASP A 40 -19.79 8.12 8.78
C ASP A 40 -18.60 9.01 8.44
N GLY A 41 -17.92 8.70 7.34
CA GLY A 41 -16.89 9.57 6.76
C GLY A 41 -15.50 9.43 7.39
N VAL A 42 -15.20 8.31 8.05
CA VAL A 42 -13.88 8.05 8.61
C VAL A 42 -12.97 7.50 7.50
N PRO A 43 -11.80 8.11 7.24
CA PRO A 43 -10.87 7.62 6.22
C PRO A 43 -10.30 6.26 6.64
N CYS A 44 -10.28 5.29 5.72
CA CYS A 44 -9.70 3.98 5.96
C CYS A 44 -8.70 3.62 4.85
N VAL A 45 -7.63 2.92 5.24
CA VAL A 45 -6.63 2.40 4.31
C VAL A 45 -6.87 0.92 4.11
N LYS A 46 -7.05 0.48 2.87
CA LYS A 46 -7.16 -0.92 2.50
C LYS A 46 -5.76 -1.53 2.37
N TYR A 47 -5.47 -2.56 3.16
CA TYR A 47 -4.27 -3.37 3.01
C TYR A 47 -4.64 -4.69 2.32
N SER A 48 -3.89 -5.06 1.29
CA SER A 48 -3.87 -6.44 0.78
C SER A 48 -2.65 -7.13 1.39
N GLY A 49 -2.59 -8.47 1.38
CA GLY A 49 -1.50 -9.27 1.98
C GLY A 49 -0.11 -9.08 1.37
N HIS A 50 0.16 -7.94 0.75
CA HIS A 50 1.43 -7.51 0.22
C HIS A 50 2.20 -6.71 1.27
N TYR A 51 3.31 -7.29 1.72
CA TYR A 51 4.21 -6.69 2.69
C TYR A 51 5.37 -6.05 1.94
N PHE A 52 5.61 -4.76 2.20
CA PHE A 52 6.68 -4.01 1.54
C PHE A 52 8.05 -4.68 1.74
N THR A 53 8.34 -5.13 2.96
CA THR A 53 9.61 -5.77 3.33
C THR A 53 9.79 -7.13 2.65
N LEU A 54 8.73 -7.94 2.54
CA LEU A 54 8.77 -9.22 1.85
C LEU A 54 9.01 -9.02 0.35
N THR A 55 8.29 -8.09 -0.28
CA THR A 55 8.45 -7.77 -1.70
C THR A 55 9.85 -7.23 -2.00
N LEU A 56 10.39 -6.37 -1.12
CA LEU A 56 11.75 -5.86 -1.25
C LEU A 56 12.79 -6.99 -1.13
N LEU A 57 12.64 -7.89 -0.14
CA LEU A 57 13.52 -9.05 0.02
C LEU A 57 13.49 -9.95 -1.21
N TYR A 58 12.28 -10.21 -1.73
CA TYR A 58 12.08 -11.03 -2.90
C TYR A 58 12.62 -10.38 -4.18
N SER A 59 12.51 -9.05 -4.32
CA SER A 59 13.11 -8.29 -5.40
C SER A 59 14.65 -8.34 -5.34
N ILE A 60 15.25 -8.33 -4.15
CA ILE A 60 16.71 -8.49 -3.99
C ILE A 60 17.17 -9.91 -4.34
N LEU A 61 16.46 -10.94 -3.86
CA LEU A 61 16.88 -12.35 -4.02
C LEU A 61 16.49 -12.96 -5.37
N LEU A 62 15.32 -12.61 -5.91
CA LEU A 62 14.72 -13.21 -7.11
C LEU A 62 14.40 -12.18 -8.21
N GLY A 63 14.82 -10.92 -8.05
CA GLY A 63 14.55 -9.85 -9.03
C GLY A 63 15.27 -10.02 -10.37
N PHE A 64 16.29 -10.88 -10.47
CA PHE A 64 16.88 -11.26 -11.77
C PHE A 64 15.88 -12.01 -12.66
N LEU A 65 14.95 -12.76 -12.06
CA LEU A 65 13.88 -13.47 -12.76
C LEU A 65 12.63 -12.59 -12.94
N GLY A 66 12.58 -11.40 -12.32
CA GLY A 66 11.42 -10.50 -12.36
C GLY A 66 10.17 -11.03 -11.64
N MET A 67 10.34 -11.97 -10.72
CA MET A 67 9.24 -12.68 -10.07
C MET A 67 8.41 -11.76 -9.15
N ASP A 68 9.03 -10.74 -8.56
CA ASP A 68 8.38 -9.72 -7.73
C ASP A 68 7.25 -8.99 -8.48
N ARG A 69 7.45 -8.75 -9.77
CA ARG A 69 6.52 -7.98 -10.62
C ARG A 69 5.39 -8.82 -11.19
N PHE A 70 5.61 -10.13 -11.37
CA PHE A 70 4.54 -11.09 -11.63
C PHE A 70 3.59 -11.21 -10.44
N CYS A 71 4.11 -11.18 -9.21
CA CYS A 71 3.29 -11.25 -8.01
C CYS A 71 2.47 -9.96 -7.76
N LEU A 72 2.90 -8.82 -8.29
CA LEU A 72 2.18 -7.54 -8.19
C LEU A 72 1.10 -7.32 -9.28
N GLY A 73 0.93 -8.25 -10.22
CA GLY A 73 -0.06 -8.16 -11.32
C GLY A 73 0.47 -7.52 -12.62
N GLN A 74 1.61 -6.83 -12.57
CA GLN A 74 2.22 -6.11 -13.70
C GLN A 74 2.93 -7.02 -14.72
N THR A 75 2.20 -8.01 -15.23
CA THR A 75 2.67 -9.07 -16.12
C THR A 75 3.30 -8.53 -17.41
N GLY A 76 2.76 -7.43 -17.97
CA GLY A 76 3.30 -6.84 -19.21
C GLY A 76 4.75 -6.35 -19.08
N THR A 77 5.08 -5.68 -17.97
CA THR A 77 6.45 -5.20 -17.72
C THR A 77 7.41 -6.32 -17.32
N ALA A 78 6.90 -7.37 -16.67
CA ALA A 78 7.67 -8.56 -16.34
C ALA A 78 8.06 -9.36 -17.60
N VAL A 79 7.13 -9.50 -18.55
CA VAL A 79 7.41 -10.15 -19.85
C VAL A 79 8.42 -9.34 -20.68
N GLY A 80 8.35 -8.01 -20.65
CA GLY A 80 9.35 -7.16 -21.31
C GLY A 80 10.78 -7.34 -20.77
N LYS A 81 10.93 -7.53 -19.45
CA LYS A 81 12.22 -7.88 -18.83
C LYS A 81 12.75 -9.24 -19.30
N LEU A 82 11.87 -10.25 -19.41
CA LEU A 82 12.27 -11.59 -19.87
C LEU A 82 12.65 -11.61 -21.35
N LEU A 83 11.92 -10.89 -22.20
CA LEU A 83 12.20 -10.78 -23.64
C LEU A 83 13.52 -10.04 -23.93
N THR A 84 13.97 -9.18 -23.02
CA THR A 84 15.26 -8.49 -23.10
C THR A 84 16.41 -9.27 -22.41
N LEU A 85 16.22 -10.58 -22.14
CA LEU A 85 17.18 -11.44 -21.44
C LEU A 85 17.57 -10.91 -20.04
N GLY A 86 16.65 -10.20 -19.36
CA GLY A 86 16.88 -9.67 -18.03
C GLY A 86 18.05 -8.68 -17.98
N GLY A 87 18.22 -7.84 -19.01
CA GLY A 87 19.37 -6.97 -19.27
C GLY A 87 20.39 -6.81 -18.13
N LEU A 88 21.35 -7.74 -18.07
CA LEU A 88 22.63 -7.68 -17.34
C LEU A 88 22.61 -7.06 -15.93
N GLY A 89 21.50 -7.16 -15.19
CA GLY A 89 21.37 -6.57 -13.84
C GLY A 89 21.00 -5.09 -13.77
N VAL A 90 20.95 -4.35 -14.89
CA VAL A 90 20.51 -2.94 -14.91
C VAL A 90 19.02 -2.83 -14.55
N TRP A 91 18.22 -3.75 -15.09
CA TRP A 91 16.79 -3.85 -14.81
C TRP A 91 16.46 -4.19 -13.36
N TRP A 92 17.38 -4.85 -12.65
CA TRP A 92 17.27 -5.15 -11.24
C TRP A 92 17.46 -3.89 -10.39
N VAL A 93 18.48 -3.07 -10.69
CA VAL A 93 18.73 -1.80 -9.99
C VAL A 93 17.56 -0.82 -10.15
N ILE A 94 17.03 -0.70 -11.37
CA ILE A 94 15.89 0.19 -11.65
C ILE A 94 14.66 -0.23 -10.83
N ASP A 95 14.42 -1.54 -10.71
CA ASP A 95 13.25 -2.06 -9.98
C ASP A 95 13.35 -1.79 -8.47
N ILE A 96 14.54 -2.00 -7.88
CA ILE A 96 14.79 -1.64 -6.48
C ILE A 96 14.54 -0.15 -6.25
N ILE A 97 15.01 0.72 -7.14
CA ILE A 97 14.80 2.17 -7.02
C ILE A 97 13.30 2.48 -7.07
N LEU A 98 12.56 1.95 -8.04
CA LEU A 98 11.11 2.16 -8.18
C LEU A 98 10.31 1.66 -6.96
N LEU A 99 10.74 0.56 -6.36
CA LEU A 99 10.10 -0.03 -5.18
C LEU A 99 10.39 0.84 -3.94
N VAL A 100 11.64 1.24 -3.73
CA VAL A 100 12.05 2.08 -2.60
C VAL A 100 11.47 3.50 -2.70
N THR A 101 11.31 4.06 -3.90
CA THR A 101 10.63 5.36 -4.09
C THR A 101 9.12 5.28 -3.90
N ASN A 102 8.59 4.13 -3.48
CA ASN A 102 7.16 3.89 -3.25
C ASN A 102 6.29 4.24 -4.46
N SER A 103 6.90 4.19 -5.66
CA SER A 103 6.26 4.50 -6.94
C SER A 103 5.59 3.27 -7.54
N LEU A 104 5.88 2.09 -6.99
CA LEU A 104 5.17 0.85 -7.24
C LEU A 104 4.15 0.63 -6.14
N LEU A 105 2.87 0.66 -6.51
CA LEU A 105 1.78 0.18 -5.68
C LEU A 105 1.25 -1.14 -6.27
N PRO A 106 0.70 -2.04 -5.45
CA PRO A 106 0.02 -3.23 -5.96
C PRO A 106 -1.14 -2.83 -6.87
N GLU A 107 -1.37 -3.61 -7.93
CA GLU A 107 -2.37 -3.33 -8.97
C GLU A 107 -3.80 -3.22 -8.40
N ASP A 108 -4.06 -3.87 -7.25
CA ASP A 108 -5.32 -3.79 -6.51
C ASP A 108 -5.60 -2.41 -5.87
N GLY A 109 -4.69 -1.44 -5.99
CA GLY A 109 -4.81 -0.11 -5.39
C GLY A 109 -4.74 -0.09 -3.86
N SER A 110 -4.37 -1.22 -3.24
CA SER A 110 -4.19 -1.32 -1.79
C SER A 110 -2.87 -0.71 -1.34
N ASN A 111 -2.80 -0.30 -0.07
CA ASN A 111 -1.58 0.22 0.51
C ASN A 111 -0.68 -0.91 1.03
N TRP A 112 0.61 -0.61 1.19
CA TRP A 112 1.57 -1.54 1.77
C TRP A 112 1.21 -1.85 3.22
N ASN A 113 1.13 -3.13 3.57
CA ASN A 113 0.91 -3.52 4.96
C ASN A 113 2.20 -3.29 5.77
N PRO A 114 2.20 -2.37 6.78
CA PRO A 114 3.36 -2.18 7.64
C PRO A 114 3.45 -3.24 8.75
N TYR A 115 2.36 -3.97 9.00
CA TYR A 115 2.27 -4.99 10.04
C TYR A 115 2.78 -6.31 9.45
N VAL A 116 4.01 -6.70 9.83
CA VAL A 116 4.63 -7.99 9.49
C VAL A 116 4.29 -9.07 10.50
#